data_AF-A0A2V8LBV2-F1
#
_entry.id   AF-A0A2V8LBV2-F1
#
_cell.length_a   1.000
_cell.length_b   1.000
_cell.length_c   1.000
_cell.angle_alpha   90.00
_cell.angle_beta   90.00
_cell.angle_gamma   90.00
#
_symmetry.space_group_name_H-M   'P 1'
#
loop_
_entity.id
_entity.type
_entity.pdbx_description
1 polymer ?
#
loop_
_entity_poly.entity_id
_entity_poly.type
_entity_poly.pdbx_seq_one_letter_code
_entity_poly.pdbx_strand_id
1 'polypeptide(L)'
;MISIVCGDSAECAYRTAPIMKSMAISRKETRPYRVPYAAPPIRYLIENGFTIIRSSEMDRSLIDSPSRCHFHVQHENQSEWEIIVSFEVGVIALVRTRRRIPLAEDTLFWIVCAESCLAQYLWEKNEFPLYDRLIINELPPDELMLALHWRDPE
;
A
#
# COMPACT_ATOMS: atom_id res chain seq x y z
N MET A 1 -64.02 66.28 -62.29
CA MET A 1 -64.74 65.74 -61.12
C MET A 1 -63.81 64.72 -60.49
N ILE A 2 -63.02 65.10 -59.48
CA ILE A 2 -63.35 65.22 -58.05
C ILE A 2 -63.55 63.86 -57.37
N SER A 3 -62.64 63.61 -56.41
CA SER A 3 -62.73 62.81 -55.17
C SER A 3 -62.82 61.28 -55.28
N ILE A 4 -61.88 60.48 -54.75
CA ILE A 4 -61.31 60.38 -53.37
C ILE A 4 -62.38 59.92 -52.34
N VAL A 5 -62.14 58.80 -51.65
CA VAL A 5 -61.87 58.66 -50.20
C VAL A 5 -62.25 57.27 -49.66
N CYS A 6 -61.27 56.74 -48.93
CA CYS A 6 -61.14 55.70 -47.91
C CYS A 6 -62.34 55.14 -47.11
N GLY A 7 -62.07 53.97 -46.51
CA GLY A 7 -62.54 53.50 -45.19
C GLY A 7 -62.06 52.05 -44.97
N ASP A 8 -60.94 51.74 -44.30
CA ASP A 8 -60.58 51.74 -42.85
C ASP A 8 -60.86 50.39 -42.11
N SER A 9 -59.78 49.89 -41.47
CA SER A 9 -59.61 48.97 -40.32
C SER A 9 -60.46 47.70 -40.14
N ALA A 10 -59.79 46.54 -39.93
CA ALA A 10 -59.42 46.03 -38.60
C ALA A 10 -58.88 44.57 -38.61
N GLU A 11 -58.13 44.23 -37.56
CA GLU A 11 -57.76 42.90 -37.01
C GLU A 11 -56.58 42.13 -37.64
N CYS A 12 -55.42 42.06 -36.96
CA CYS A 12 -55.06 41.16 -35.83
C CYS A 12 -54.95 39.69 -36.30
N ALA A 13 -53.98 38.85 -35.93
CA ALA A 13 -52.72 38.96 -35.21
C ALA A 13 -51.93 37.67 -35.53
N TYR A 14 -50.61 37.80 -35.43
CA TYR A 14 -49.50 36.89 -35.66
C TYR A 14 -49.65 35.43 -35.15
N ARG A 15 -49.24 34.52 -36.03
CA ARG A 15 -48.99 33.08 -35.80
C ARG A 15 -47.87 32.89 -34.77
N THR A 16 -48.06 31.99 -33.80
CA THR A 16 -46.98 31.48 -32.96
C THR A 16 -46.93 29.96 -33.06
N ALA A 17 -45.84 29.42 -33.60
CA ALA A 17 -45.55 27.99 -33.65
C ALA A 17 -45.07 27.48 -32.28
N PRO A 18 -45.28 26.20 -31.94
CA PRO A 18 -44.85 25.67 -30.65
C PRO A 18 -43.33 25.51 -30.57
N ILE A 19 -42.77 25.99 -29.46
CA ILE A 19 -41.37 25.90 -29.05
C ILE A 19 -40.98 24.42 -28.87
N MET A 20 -40.04 23.94 -29.68
CA MET A 20 -39.36 22.67 -29.45
C MET A 20 -38.51 22.79 -28.18
N LYS A 21 -38.82 21.95 -27.17
CA LYS A 21 -37.96 21.79 -26.00
C LYS A 21 -36.66 21.11 -26.42
N SER A 22 -35.56 21.87 -26.37
CA SER A 22 -34.21 21.34 -26.47
C SER A 22 -33.94 20.38 -25.31
N MET A 23 -33.67 19.11 -25.62
CA MET A 23 -33.20 18.15 -24.64
C MET A 23 -31.75 18.50 -24.27
N ALA A 24 -31.55 18.97 -23.04
CA ALA A 24 -30.24 19.15 -22.47
C ALA A 24 -29.61 17.78 -22.22
N ILE A 25 -28.62 17.42 -23.04
CA ILE A 25 -27.72 16.28 -22.77
C ILE A 25 -26.83 16.71 -21.61
N SER A 26 -27.27 16.44 -20.39
CA SER A 26 -26.44 16.53 -19.20
C SER A 26 -25.38 15.44 -19.29
N ARG A 27 -24.22 15.79 -19.87
CA ARG A 27 -23.01 14.98 -19.81
C ARG A 27 -22.57 14.98 -18.35
N LYS A 28 -23.12 14.07 -17.55
CA LYS A 28 -22.55 13.70 -16.26
C LYS A 28 -21.18 13.15 -16.57
N GLU A 29 -20.19 14.02 -16.46
CA GLU A 29 -18.79 13.70 -16.47
C GLU A 29 -18.56 12.71 -15.33
N THR A 30 -18.56 11.43 -15.67
CA THR A 30 -18.16 10.36 -14.77
C THR A 30 -16.71 10.62 -14.45
N ARG A 31 -16.47 11.30 -13.31
CA ARG A 31 -15.16 11.32 -12.68
C ARG A 31 -14.70 9.86 -12.63
N PRO A 32 -13.58 9.51 -13.28
CA PRO A 32 -13.05 8.16 -13.14
C PRO A 32 -12.84 7.97 -11.64
N TYR A 33 -13.47 6.92 -11.12
CA TYR A 33 -13.24 6.43 -9.77
C TYR A 33 -11.73 6.26 -9.63
N ARG A 34 -11.08 7.19 -8.91
CA ARG A 34 -9.67 7.04 -8.54
C ARG A 34 -9.65 5.86 -7.59
N VAL A 35 -9.25 4.70 -8.10
CA VAL A 35 -8.79 3.61 -7.24
C VAL A 35 -7.74 4.22 -6.32
N PRO A 36 -7.83 4.06 -4.99
CA PRO A 36 -6.79 4.52 -4.10
C PRO A 36 -5.49 3.90 -4.60
N TYR A 37 -4.55 4.71 -5.07
CA TYR A 37 -3.20 4.23 -5.33
C TYR A 37 -2.71 3.68 -4.00
N ALA A 38 -2.56 2.37 -3.89
CA ALA A 38 -1.86 1.78 -2.76
C ALA A 38 -0.53 2.51 -2.66
N ALA A 39 -0.21 3.03 -1.47
CA ALA A 39 1.08 3.66 -1.26
C ALA A 39 2.18 2.68 -1.69
N PRO A 40 3.22 3.14 -2.40
CA PRO A 40 4.31 2.25 -2.77
C PRO A 40 4.89 1.61 -1.50
N PRO A 41 5.31 0.33 -1.57
CA PRO A 41 5.87 -0.34 -0.42
C PRO A 41 7.16 0.36 0.01
N ILE A 42 7.43 0.33 1.31
CA ILE A 42 8.64 0.87 1.91
C ILE A 42 9.82 0.03 1.42
N ARG A 43 10.88 0.72 0.99
CA ARG A 43 12.13 0.11 0.53
C ARG A 43 13.22 0.42 1.56
N TYR A 44 13.80 -0.62 2.13
CA TYR A 44 14.95 -0.51 3.02
C TYR A 44 16.23 -0.67 2.19
N LEU A 45 16.98 0.41 2.01
CA LEU A 45 18.22 0.40 1.24
C LEU A 45 19.42 0.20 2.15
N ILE A 46 20.29 -0.73 1.77
CA ILE A 46 21.55 -1.01 2.43
C ILE A 46 22.69 -0.42 1.59
N GLU A 47 23.71 0.15 2.24
CA GLU A 47 24.81 0.86 1.54
C GLU A 47 25.60 -0.02 0.55
N ASN A 48 25.56 -1.35 0.71
CA ASN A 48 26.20 -2.31 -0.20
C ASN A 48 25.34 -2.70 -1.42
N GLY A 49 24.25 -1.96 -1.68
CA GLY A 49 23.43 -2.08 -2.88
C GLY A 49 22.26 -3.05 -2.77
N PHE A 50 22.04 -3.65 -1.61
CA PHE A 50 20.84 -4.45 -1.34
C PHE A 50 19.64 -3.55 -1.05
N THR A 51 18.47 -3.96 -1.53
CA THR A 51 17.18 -3.36 -1.19
C THR A 51 16.26 -4.45 -0.67
N ILE A 52 15.68 -4.24 0.51
CA ILE A 52 14.68 -5.12 1.12
C ILE A 52 13.30 -4.46 1.01
N ILE A 53 12.30 -5.24 0.62
CA ILE A 53 10.90 -4.84 0.50
C ILE A 53 10.05 -5.87 1.24
N ARG A 54 9.13 -5.42 2.09
CA ARG A 54 8.21 -6.33 2.81
C ARG A 54 7.14 -6.86 1.86
N SER A 55 7.03 -8.18 1.72
CA SER A 55 6.07 -8.76 0.78
C SER A 55 4.62 -8.49 1.20
N SER A 56 4.33 -8.37 2.50
CA SER A 56 2.99 -8.01 3.02
C SER A 56 2.52 -6.60 2.63
N GLU A 57 3.45 -5.69 2.29
CA GLU A 57 3.10 -4.36 1.76
C GLU A 57 2.76 -4.39 0.26
N MET A 58 3.26 -5.40 -0.46
CA MET A 58 2.98 -5.64 -1.88
C MET A 58 1.73 -6.49 -2.07
N ASP A 59 1.56 -7.52 -1.25
CA ASP A 59 0.44 -8.44 -1.23
C ASP A 59 -0.09 -8.58 0.20
N ARG A 60 -1.22 -7.91 0.46
CA ARG A 60 -1.91 -7.93 1.76
C ARG A 60 -2.53 -9.29 2.12
N SER A 61 -2.52 -10.26 1.20
CA SER A 61 -2.95 -11.62 1.51
C SER A 61 -1.87 -12.42 2.25
N LEU A 62 -0.62 -11.98 2.20
CA LEU A 62 0.47 -12.56 2.97
C LEU A 62 0.36 -12.14 4.44
N ILE A 63 0.28 -13.14 5.31
CA ILE A 63 0.28 -12.95 6.76
C ILE A 63 1.67 -13.31 7.26
N ASP A 64 2.39 -12.31 7.75
CA ASP A 64 3.67 -12.53 8.40
C ASP A 64 3.47 -12.95 9.86
N SER A 65 4.36 -13.82 10.32
CA SER A 65 4.38 -14.36 11.68
C SER A 65 5.83 -14.59 12.10
N PRO A 66 6.14 -14.81 13.39
CA PRO A 66 7.50 -15.15 13.80
C PRO A 66 8.04 -16.44 13.14
N SER A 67 7.16 -17.31 12.66
CA SER A 67 7.59 -18.51 11.92
C SER A 67 7.93 -18.24 10.47
N ARG A 68 7.46 -17.12 9.92
CA ARG A 68 7.52 -16.82 8.49
C ARG A 68 7.25 -15.34 8.22
N CYS A 69 8.31 -14.57 7.99
CA CYS A 69 8.28 -13.21 7.50
C CYS A 69 8.80 -13.19 6.05
N HIS A 70 8.04 -12.61 5.13
CA HIS A 70 8.34 -12.63 3.70
C HIS A 70 8.94 -11.29 3.24
N PHE A 71 10.07 -11.38 2.55
CA PHE A 71 10.76 -10.23 2.00
C PHE A 71 11.13 -10.45 0.55
N HIS A 72 11.03 -9.41 -0.26
CA HIS A 72 11.71 -9.36 -1.55
C HIS A 72 13.03 -8.63 -1.38
N VAL A 73 14.10 -9.25 -1.84
CA VAL A 73 15.45 -8.68 -1.81
C VAL A 73 15.98 -8.55 -3.23
N GLN A 74 16.46 -7.35 -3.53
CA GLN A 74 17.08 -6.99 -4.79
C GLN A 74 18.52 -6.57 -4.52
N HIS A 75 19.45 -6.91 -5.41
CA HIS A 75 20.83 -6.43 -5.36
C HIS A 75 21.18 -5.80 -6.70
N GLU A 76 21.37 -4.48 -6.72
CA GLU A 76 21.67 -3.71 -7.94
C GLU A 76 20.77 -4.09 -9.15
N ASN A 77 21.33 -4.76 -10.16
CA ASN A 77 20.68 -5.19 -11.40
C ASN A 77 20.37 -6.70 -11.42
N GLN A 78 20.58 -7.38 -10.31
CA GLN A 78 20.27 -8.80 -10.18
C GLN A 78 18.76 -9.00 -10.07
N SER A 79 18.33 -10.23 -10.32
CA SER A 79 16.95 -10.64 -10.14
C SER A 79 16.49 -10.40 -8.70
N GLU A 80 15.20 -10.16 -8.53
CA GLU A 80 14.55 -10.10 -7.23
C GLU A 80 14.39 -11.51 -6.65
N TRP A 81 14.73 -11.68 -5.38
CA TRP A 81 14.63 -12.94 -4.66
C TRP A 81 13.62 -12.81 -3.52
N GLU A 82 12.73 -13.79 -3.39
CA GLU A 82 11.85 -13.88 -2.22
C GLU A 82 12.61 -14.62 -1.11
N ILE A 83 12.90 -13.92 -0.02
CA ILE A 83 13.56 -14.47 1.16
C ILE A 83 12.53 -14.65 2.28
N ILE A 84 12.54 -15.84 2.88
CA ILE A 84 11.74 -16.13 4.07
C ILE A 84 12.65 -16.06 5.30
N VAL A 85 12.31 -15.17 6.21
CA VAL A 85 12.97 -15.08 7.51
C VAL A 85 12.09 -15.75 8.57
N SER A 86 12.68 -16.54 9.45
CA SER A 86 11.96 -17.25 10.52
C SER A 86 12.75 -17.21 11.81
N PHE A 87 12.07 -17.13 12.95
CA PHE A 87 12.69 -17.19 14.27
C PHE A 87 12.63 -18.62 14.80
N GLU A 88 13.72 -19.08 15.40
CA GLU A 88 13.72 -20.36 16.11
C GLU A 88 12.75 -20.31 17.30
N VAL A 89 12.10 -21.44 17.61
CA VAL A 89 11.14 -21.55 18.71
C VAL A 89 11.72 -21.08 20.04
N GLY A 90 13.02 -21.32 20.27
CA GLY A 90 13.74 -20.84 21.46
C GLY A 90 13.77 -19.31 21.57
N VAL A 91 13.97 -18.62 20.45
CA VAL A 91 13.95 -17.14 20.38
C VAL A 91 12.56 -16.59 20.69
N ILE A 92 11.52 -17.18 20.10
CA ILE A 92 10.13 -16.77 20.35
C ILE A 92 9.77 -16.96 21.82
N ALA A 93 10.16 -18.11 22.40
CA ALA A 93 9.96 -18.40 23.81
C ALA A 93 10.73 -17.43 24.72
N LEU A 94 11.95 -17.03 24.34
CA LEU A 94 12.76 -16.06 25.08
C LEU A 94 12.07 -14.70 25.16
N VAL A 95 11.54 -14.20 24.04
CA VAL A 95 10.81 -12.92 24.02
C VAL A 95 9.53 -13.00 24.85
N ARG A 96 8.78 -14.11 24.74
CA ARG A 96 7.55 -14.35 25.52
C ARG A 96 7.79 -14.42 27.02
N THR A 97 8.88 -15.06 27.45
CA THR A 97 9.20 -15.23 28.88
C THR A 97 9.72 -13.97 29.54
N ARG A 98 10.41 -13.10 28.79
CA ARG A 98 10.95 -11.84 29.33
C ARG A 98 9.95 -10.70 29.39
N ARG A 99 8.83 -10.78 28.66
CA ARG A 99 7.77 -9.77 28.69
C ARG A 99 6.66 -10.14 29.66
N ARG A 100 6.13 -9.13 30.36
CA ARG A 100 4.92 -9.29 31.18
C ARG A 100 3.66 -9.53 30.33
N ILE A 101 3.57 -8.84 29.19
CA ILE A 101 2.48 -8.99 28.21
C ILE A 101 3.11 -9.60 26.95
N PRO A 102 2.74 -10.83 26.56
CA PRO A 102 3.27 -11.46 25.35
C PRO A 102 2.98 -10.61 24.12
N LEU A 103 3.93 -10.60 23.18
CA LEU A 103 3.67 -10.09 21.84
C LEU A 103 2.71 -11.03 21.11
N ALA A 104 1.78 -10.43 20.35
CA ALA A 104 0.99 -11.18 19.39
C ALA A 104 1.89 -11.84 18.34
N GLU A 105 1.38 -12.83 17.60
CA GLU A 105 2.17 -13.47 16.53
C GLU A 105 2.20 -12.62 15.25
N ASP A 106 1.19 -11.80 15.04
CA ASP A 106 1.02 -10.91 13.89
C ASP A 106 1.48 -9.46 14.15
N THR A 107 2.18 -9.22 15.27
CA THR A 107 2.73 -7.90 15.55
C THR A 107 3.77 -7.48 14.51
N LEU A 108 3.77 -6.18 14.19
CA LEU A 108 4.79 -5.55 13.36
C LEU A 108 6.20 -5.70 13.94
N PHE A 109 6.35 -5.97 15.26
CA PHE A 109 7.65 -6.23 15.86
C PHE A 109 8.40 -7.35 15.13
N TRP A 110 7.74 -8.49 14.86
CA TRP A 110 8.42 -9.63 14.25
C TRP A 110 8.92 -9.31 12.85
N ILE A 111 8.14 -8.55 12.08
CA ILE A 111 8.53 -8.11 10.73
C ILE A 111 9.71 -7.15 10.81
N VAL A 112 9.66 -6.14 11.69
CA VAL A 112 10.74 -5.15 11.85
C VAL A 112 12.03 -5.81 12.32
N CYS A 113 11.92 -6.73 13.28
CA CYS A 113 13.07 -7.48 13.80
C CYS A 113 13.68 -8.39 12.72
N ALA A 114 12.84 -9.06 11.93
CA ALA A 114 13.29 -9.90 10.82
C ALA A 114 13.97 -9.08 9.71
N GLU A 115 13.44 -7.90 9.38
CA GLU A 115 14.02 -6.95 8.43
C GLU A 115 15.40 -6.49 8.89
N SER A 116 15.55 -6.11 10.16
CA SER A 116 16.81 -5.68 10.77
C SER A 116 17.86 -6.80 10.75
N CYS A 117 17.49 -8.01 11.16
CA CYS A 117 18.38 -9.16 11.14
C CYS A 117 18.78 -9.57 9.71
N LEU A 118 17.85 -9.48 8.75
CA LEU A 118 18.14 -9.72 7.35
C LEU A 118 19.08 -8.66 6.78
N ALA A 119 18.86 -7.38 7.09
CA ALA A 119 19.74 -6.30 6.67
C ALA A 119 21.16 -6.49 7.22
N GLN A 120 21.29 -6.87 8.49
CA GLN A 120 22.58 -7.19 9.09
C GLN A 120 23.26 -8.38 8.40
N TYR A 121 22.52 -9.46 8.11
CA TYR A 121 23.07 -10.61 7.38
C TYR A 121 23.59 -10.21 5.99
N LEU A 122 22.77 -9.49 5.20
CA LEU A 122 23.13 -9.05 3.86
C LEU A 122 24.32 -8.08 3.88
N TRP A 123 24.44 -7.25 4.91
CA TRP A 123 25.60 -6.39 5.12
C TRP A 123 26.87 -7.18 5.42
N GLU A 124 26.81 -8.09 6.38
CA GLU A 124 27.98 -8.84 6.86
C GLU A 124 28.48 -9.89 5.88
N LYS A 125 27.55 -10.60 5.22
CA LYS A 125 27.87 -11.70 4.30
C LYS A 125 27.96 -11.26 2.85
N ASN A 126 27.32 -10.13 2.50
CA ASN A 126 27.27 -9.60 1.15
C ASN A 126 26.80 -10.65 0.11
N GLU A 127 25.90 -11.54 0.52
CA GLU A 127 25.35 -12.63 -0.28
C GLU A 127 23.92 -12.93 0.17
N PHE A 128 23.14 -13.58 -0.70
CA PHE A 128 21.81 -14.07 -0.35
C PHE A 128 21.92 -15.29 0.58
N PRO A 129 20.98 -15.48 1.51
CA PRO A 129 20.94 -16.66 2.36
C PRO A 129 20.69 -17.92 1.53
N LEU A 130 21.24 -19.04 1.99
CA LEU A 130 21.06 -20.33 1.34
C LEU A 130 19.58 -20.77 1.33
N TYR A 131 19.13 -21.33 0.22
CA TYR A 131 17.74 -21.80 0.04
C TYR A 131 16.67 -20.72 0.25
N ASP A 132 17.05 -19.45 0.05
CA ASP A 132 16.18 -18.29 0.19
C ASP A 132 15.56 -18.18 1.59
N ARG A 133 16.27 -18.70 2.60
CA ARG A 133 15.79 -18.79 3.98
C ARG A 133 16.84 -18.36 4.98
N LEU A 134 16.45 -17.45 5.86
CA LEU A 134 17.23 -17.04 7.01
C LEU A 134 16.52 -17.51 8.29
N ILE A 135 17.22 -18.28 9.11
CA ILE A 135 16.72 -18.71 10.42
C ILE A 135 17.46 -17.91 11.49
N ILE A 136 16.71 -17.16 12.30
CA ILE A 136 17.21 -16.37 13.42
C ILE A 136 17.14 -17.23 14.68
N ASN A 137 18.31 -17.70 15.09
CA ASN A 137 18.54 -18.55 16.25
C ASN A 137 18.96 -17.76 17.50
N GLU A 138 19.40 -16.50 17.33
CA GLU A 138 19.69 -15.58 18.42
C GLU A 138 19.30 -14.16 18.04
N LEU A 139 18.75 -13.39 18.98
CA LEU A 139 18.45 -11.98 18.79
C LEU A 139 19.63 -11.12 19.26
N PRO A 140 20.05 -10.13 18.46
CA PRO A 140 21.01 -9.15 18.94
C PRO A 140 20.42 -8.37 20.13
N PRO A 141 21.27 -7.88 21.05
CA PRO A 141 20.81 -7.21 22.27
C PRO A 141 19.86 -6.03 22.01
N ASP A 142 20.07 -5.28 20.93
CA ASP A 142 19.26 -4.12 20.57
C ASP A 142 17.83 -4.51 20.19
N GLU A 143 17.68 -5.58 19.39
CA GLU A 143 16.38 -6.13 19.00
C GLU A 143 15.64 -6.74 20.20
N LEU A 144 16.37 -7.38 21.10
CA LEU A 144 15.80 -7.85 22.36
C LEU A 144 15.31 -6.68 23.21
N MET A 145 16.08 -5.60 23.35
CA MET A 145 15.65 -4.40 24.08
C MET A 145 14.42 -3.77 23.44
N LEU A 146 14.39 -3.69 22.10
CA LEU A 146 13.23 -3.25 21.36
C LEU A 146 12.01 -4.14 21.66
N ALA A 147 12.18 -5.47 21.67
CA ALA A 147 11.14 -6.42 21.99
C ALA A 147 10.53 -6.16 23.38
N LEU A 148 11.35 -5.84 24.39
CA LEU A 148 10.86 -5.60 25.75
C LEU A 148 10.05 -4.31 25.90
N HIS A 149 10.30 -3.32 25.04
CA HIS A 149 9.66 -2.01 25.09
C HIS A 149 8.61 -1.80 23.99
N TRP A 150 8.46 -2.76 23.07
CA TRP A 150 7.51 -2.68 21.97
C TRP A 150 6.07 -2.60 22.47
N ARG A 151 5.35 -1.58 22.01
CA ARG A 151 3.93 -1.39 22.25
C ARG A 151 3.19 -1.59 20.94
N ASP A 152 2.30 -2.57 20.91
CA ASP A 152 1.41 -2.75 19.77
C ASP A 152 0.48 -1.54 19.70
N PRO A 153 0.27 -0.94 18.50
CA PRO A 153 -0.75 0.07 18.33
C PRO A 153 -2.12 -0.56 18.63
N GLU A 154 -2.88 0.08 19.52
CA GLU A 154 -4.26 -0.32 19.88
C GLU A 154 -5.24 -0.25 18.69
#